data_AF-A0A1G7KTF1-F1
#
_entry.id   AF-A0A1G7KTF1-F1
#
_cell.length_a   1.000
_cell.length_b   1.000
_cell.length_c   1.000
_cell.angle_alpha   90.00
_cell.angle_beta   90.00
_cell.angle_gamma   90.00
#
_symmetry.space_group_name_H-M   'P 1'
#
loop_
_entity.id
_entity.type
_entity.pdbx_description
1 polymer ?
#
loop_
_entity_poly.entity_id
_entity_poly.type
_entity_poly.pdbx_seq_one_letter_code
_entity_poly.pdbx_strand_id
1 'polypeptide(L)'
;MITRTHIKGDAPSTAVYSDCERYRYSLVRTWEPEGRKALFVMLNPSTATEVQNDPTVERCERRARTLGFGSFCVTNIFAWRDTDPKKMRQAADPVGPENDATIAEFALWADQIVCAWGTHGAHLNRGANMERLLRHTGRDLFHLGLSKAGHPKHPLYIAYTQKPELWPQT
;
A
#
# COMPACT_ATOMS: atom_id res chain seq x y z
N MET A 1 1.20 -15.64 12.17
CA MET A 1 1.60 -14.87 10.97
C MET A 1 2.87 -15.47 10.37
N ILE A 2 3.02 -15.40 9.04
CA ILE A 2 4.21 -15.88 8.31
C ILE A 2 4.97 -14.67 7.76
N THR A 3 6.25 -14.56 8.11
CA THR A 3 7.17 -13.57 7.54
C THR A 3 8.12 -14.25 6.55
N ARG A 4 8.18 -13.75 5.32
CA ARG A 4 9.12 -14.23 4.31
C ARG A 4 10.06 -13.10 3.91
N THR A 5 11.35 -13.44 3.78
CA THR A 5 12.41 -12.49 3.43
C THR A 5 13.19 -12.99 2.22
N HIS A 6 13.58 -12.07 1.35
CA HIS A 6 14.46 -12.33 0.22
C HIS A 6 15.39 -11.15 0.00
N ILE A 7 16.61 -11.41 -0.49
CA ILE A 7 17.55 -10.36 -0.90
C ILE A 7 17.48 -10.27 -2.43
N LYS A 8 16.91 -9.16 -2.95
CA LYS A 8 16.82 -8.92 -4.39
C LYS A 8 17.91 -7.93 -4.80
N GLY A 9 19.04 -8.44 -5.29
CA GLY A 9 20.22 -7.61 -5.57
C GLY A 9 20.81 -7.08 -4.26
N ASP A 10 20.78 -5.77 -4.06
CA ASP A 10 21.25 -5.07 -2.86
C ASP A 10 20.15 -4.79 -1.83
N ALA A 11 18.89 -5.11 -2.14
CA ALA A 11 17.74 -4.68 -1.36
C ALA A 11 17.06 -5.85 -0.62
N PRO A 12 17.08 -5.86 0.74
CA PRO A 12 16.18 -6.72 1.52
C PRO A 12 14.71 -6.45 1.20
N SER A 13 13.96 -7.53 1.06
CA SER A 13 12.54 -7.53 0.70
C SER A 13 11.80 -8.47 1.65
N THR A 14 10.80 -7.95 2.36
CA THR A 14 10.08 -8.67 3.43
C THR A 14 8.58 -8.60 3.20
N ALA A 15 7.90 -9.74 3.17
CA ALA A 15 6.45 -9.83 3.08
C ALA A 15 5.87 -10.52 4.31
N VAL A 16 4.77 -9.98 4.84
CA VAL A 16 4.05 -10.55 5.99
C VAL A 16 2.69 -11.04 5.53
N TYR A 17 2.39 -12.30 5.84
CA TYR A 17 1.17 -13.00 5.47
C TYR A 17 0.42 -13.54 6.70
N SER A 18 -0.87 -13.79 6.54
CA SER A 18 -1.60 -14.67 7.45
C SER A 18 -1.07 -16.11 7.41
N ASP A 19 -1.36 -16.92 8.43
CA ASP A 19 -0.94 -18.34 8.47
C ASP A 19 -1.55 -19.19 7.35
N CYS A 20 -2.70 -18.80 6.82
CA CYS A 20 -3.30 -19.46 5.65
C CYS A 20 -2.84 -18.85 4.31
N GLU A 21 -1.91 -17.90 4.32
CA GLU A 21 -1.33 -17.20 3.16
C GLU A 21 -2.33 -16.47 2.22
N ARG A 22 -3.62 -16.47 2.56
CA ARG A 22 -4.70 -15.78 1.81
C ARG A 22 -4.66 -14.26 1.99
N TYR A 23 -4.08 -13.78 3.08
CA TYR A 23 -3.89 -12.36 3.35
C TYR A 23 -2.40 -11.99 3.27
N ARG A 24 -2.10 -10.85 2.65
CA ARG A 24 -0.78 -10.19 2.76
C ARG A 24 -1.00 -8.83 3.41
N TYR A 25 -0.39 -8.63 4.57
CA TYR A 25 -0.55 -7.42 5.36
C TYR A 25 0.45 -6.33 4.94
N SER A 26 1.68 -6.71 4.58
CA SER A 26 2.69 -5.77 4.12
C SER A 26 3.68 -6.42 3.15
N LEU A 27 4.31 -5.57 2.34
CA LEU A 27 5.50 -5.90 1.55
C LEU A 27 6.43 -4.69 1.56
N VAL A 28 7.61 -4.86 2.16
CA VAL A 28 8.62 -3.82 2.35
C VAL A 28 9.82 -4.12 1.47
N ARG A 29 10.41 -3.09 0.86
CA ARG A 29 11.75 -3.17 0.27
C ARG A 29 12.60 -2.00 0.73
N THR A 30 13.86 -2.28 1.04
CA THR A 30 14.81 -1.31 1.56
C THR A 30 16.11 -1.41 0.76
N TRP A 31 16.62 -0.29 0.25
CA TRP A 31 17.94 -0.19 -0.41
C TRP A 31 18.86 0.82 0.30
N GLU A 32 18.30 1.74 1.08
CA GLU A 32 19.06 2.67 1.93
C GLU A 32 18.33 2.75 3.29
N PRO A 33 18.76 1.97 4.30
CA PRO A 33 18.06 1.85 5.59
C PRO A 33 17.88 3.18 6.35
N GLU A 34 18.86 4.07 6.24
CA GLU A 34 18.85 5.41 6.86
C GLU A 34 18.07 6.45 6.04
N GLY A 35 17.63 6.08 4.83
CA GLY A 35 16.89 6.96 3.94
C GLY A 35 15.41 7.10 4.32
N ARG A 36 14.74 8.05 3.68
CA ARG A 36 13.31 8.29 3.89
C ARG A 36 12.47 7.07 3.50
N LYS A 37 11.31 6.92 4.14
CA LYS A 37 10.39 5.78 4.00
C LYS A 37 9.08 6.19 3.36
N ALA A 38 8.68 5.53 2.27
CA ALA A 38 7.38 5.74 1.64
C ALA A 38 6.39 4.62 1.99
N LEU A 39 5.16 4.96 2.36
CA LEU A 39 4.06 3.99 2.44
C LEU A 39 3.10 4.22 1.28
N PHE A 40 2.78 3.18 0.52
CA PHE A 40 1.70 3.18 -0.46
C PHE A 40 0.52 2.35 0.07
N VAL A 41 -0.63 3.00 0.31
CA VAL A 41 -1.86 2.33 0.79
C VAL A 41 -2.78 2.10 -0.41
N MET A 42 -2.83 0.86 -0.88
CA MET A 42 -3.49 0.48 -2.15
C MET A 42 -4.77 -0.35 -1.92
N LEU A 43 -5.36 -0.91 -2.97
CA LEU A 43 -6.64 -1.62 -2.88
C LEU A 43 -6.54 -3.01 -2.23
N ASN A 44 -5.98 -3.98 -2.96
CA ASN A 44 -5.79 -5.36 -2.51
C ASN A 44 -4.47 -5.93 -3.07
N PRO A 45 -3.80 -6.86 -2.38
CA PRO A 45 -2.63 -7.53 -2.91
C PRO A 45 -2.94 -8.35 -4.17
N SER A 46 -1.99 -8.36 -5.11
CA SER A 46 -2.01 -9.22 -6.29
C SER A 46 -0.87 -10.25 -6.21
N THR A 47 -0.06 -10.39 -7.26
CA THR A 47 0.96 -11.45 -7.39
C THR A 47 2.33 -11.08 -6.83
N ALA A 48 2.58 -9.84 -6.38
CA ALA A 48 3.87 -9.50 -5.79
C ALA A 48 4.16 -10.30 -4.51
N THR A 49 5.42 -10.69 -4.35
CA THR A 49 5.95 -11.39 -3.17
C THR A 49 7.23 -10.71 -2.70
N GLU A 50 7.84 -11.24 -1.65
CA GLU A 50 9.19 -10.88 -1.23
C GLU A 50 10.23 -11.09 -2.35
N VAL A 51 10.00 -12.01 -3.29
CA VAL A 51 10.93 -12.30 -4.39
C VAL A 51 10.70 -11.38 -5.58
N GLN A 52 9.44 -11.19 -6.00
CA GLN A 52 9.13 -10.58 -7.30
C GLN A 52 8.09 -9.47 -7.23
N ASN A 53 8.19 -8.55 -8.19
CA ASN A 53 7.21 -7.50 -8.41
C ASN A 53 6.05 -7.96 -9.28
N ASP A 54 4.87 -7.42 -8.97
CA ASP A 54 3.81 -7.25 -9.96
C ASP A 54 3.92 -5.86 -10.60
N PRO A 55 3.17 -5.56 -11.69
CA PRO A 55 3.28 -4.27 -12.37
C PRO A 55 2.98 -3.06 -11.49
N THR A 56 2.15 -3.19 -10.45
CA THR A 56 1.79 -2.09 -9.56
C THR A 56 2.92 -1.84 -8.57
N VAL A 57 3.43 -2.88 -7.92
CA VAL A 57 4.52 -2.76 -6.96
C VAL A 57 5.81 -2.28 -7.64
N GLU A 58 6.08 -2.72 -8.89
CA GLU A 58 7.18 -2.18 -9.71
C GLU A 58 7.07 -0.66 -9.90
N ARG A 59 5.86 -0.14 -10.13
CA ARG A 59 5.65 1.32 -10.26
C ARG A 59 5.81 2.06 -8.95
N CYS A 60 5.36 1.50 -7.84
CA CYS A 60 5.57 2.07 -6.51
C CYS A 60 7.06 2.13 -6.18
N GLU A 61 7.80 1.04 -6.41
CA GLU A 61 9.25 0.98 -6.19
C GLU A 61 9.98 2.03 -7.04
N ARG A 62 9.71 2.07 -8.35
CA ARG A 62 10.36 3.04 -9.24
C ARG A 62 10.09 4.48 -8.80
N ARG A 63 8.84 4.77 -8.42
CA ARG A 63 8.45 6.09 -7.92
C ARG A 63 9.17 6.44 -6.62
N ALA A 64 9.25 5.51 -5.67
CA ALA A 64 9.97 5.72 -4.42
C ALA A 64 11.45 6.02 -4.66
N ARG A 65 12.11 5.23 -5.53
CA ARG A 65 13.51 5.47 -5.92
C ARG A 65 13.70 6.84 -6.61
N THR A 66 12.84 7.19 -7.57
CA THR A 66 12.91 8.49 -8.26
C THR A 66 12.70 9.68 -7.32
N LEU A 67 11.92 9.51 -6.26
CA LEU A 67 11.67 10.56 -5.26
C LEU A 67 12.72 10.59 -4.14
N GLY A 68 13.76 9.75 -4.19
CA GLY A 68 14.86 9.74 -3.22
C GLY A 68 14.50 9.10 -1.88
N PHE A 69 13.53 8.18 -1.84
CA PHE A 69 13.32 7.33 -0.68
C PHE A 69 14.40 6.25 -0.60
N GLY A 70 14.68 5.77 0.62
CA GLY A 70 15.56 4.63 0.88
C GLY A 70 14.82 3.30 1.03
N SER A 71 13.50 3.36 1.26
CA SER A 71 12.63 2.20 1.30
C SER A 71 11.19 2.55 0.95
N PHE A 72 10.41 1.52 0.61
CA PHE A 72 8.97 1.65 0.57
C PHE A 72 8.28 0.41 1.16
N CYS A 73 7.07 0.64 1.67
CA CYS A 73 6.12 -0.40 2.03
C CYS A 73 4.87 -0.25 1.15
N VAL A 74 4.32 -1.37 0.71
CA VAL A 74 2.94 -1.44 0.21
C VAL A 74 2.06 -2.17 1.22
N THR A 75 0.99 -1.50 1.61
CA THR A 75 -0.14 -2.10 2.32
C THR A 75 -1.40 -1.95 1.47
N ASN A 76 -2.47 -2.63 1.87
CA ASN A 76 -3.68 -2.68 1.08
C ASN A 76 -4.90 -2.58 1.99
N ILE A 77 -5.87 -1.74 1.64
CA ILE A 77 -7.08 -1.56 2.45
C ILE A 77 -7.88 -2.86 2.60
N PHE A 78 -7.73 -3.81 1.68
CA PHE A 78 -8.16 -5.19 1.83
C PHE A 78 -6.94 -6.10 1.79
N ALA A 79 -6.66 -6.89 2.83
CA ALA A 79 -5.47 -7.76 2.83
C ALA A 79 -5.65 -9.01 1.97
N TRP A 80 -6.88 -9.35 1.57
CA TRP A 80 -7.16 -10.52 0.74
C TRP A 80 -6.43 -10.48 -0.60
N ARG A 81 -5.60 -11.50 -0.85
CA ARG A 81 -4.75 -11.58 -2.04
C ARG A 81 -5.53 -12.18 -3.20
N ASP A 82 -5.75 -11.38 -4.24
CA ASP A 82 -6.36 -11.84 -5.49
C ASP A 82 -5.99 -10.89 -6.64
N THR A 83 -5.88 -11.41 -7.86
CA THR A 83 -5.66 -10.58 -9.04
C THR A 83 -6.91 -9.83 -9.47
N ASP A 84 -8.10 -10.35 -9.14
CA ASP A 84 -9.39 -9.76 -9.49
C ASP A 84 -10.05 -9.09 -8.28
N PRO A 85 -10.20 -7.74 -8.27
CA PRO A 85 -10.95 -7.04 -7.23
C PRO A 85 -12.39 -7.53 -7.05
N LYS A 86 -13.01 -8.17 -8.05
CA LYS A 86 -14.33 -8.79 -7.91
C LYS A 86 -14.28 -10.00 -6.96
N LYS A 87 -13.25 -10.84 -7.05
CA LYS A 87 -13.07 -11.99 -6.16
C LYS A 87 -12.71 -11.56 -4.74
N MET A 88 -11.89 -10.52 -4.61
CA MET A 88 -11.64 -9.90 -3.30
C MET A 88 -12.97 -9.48 -2.63
N ARG A 89 -13.87 -8.81 -3.35
CA ARG A 89 -15.19 -8.42 -2.80
C ARG A 89 -16.12 -9.60 -2.47
N GLN A 90 -15.85 -10.79 -2.99
CA GLN A 90 -16.62 -12.01 -2.71
C GLN A 90 -16.06 -12.78 -1.51
N ALA A 91 -14.86 -12.45 -1.03
CA ALA A 91 -14.31 -13.05 0.18
C ALA A 91 -15.19 -12.68 1.38
N ALA A 92 -15.37 -13.63 2.31
CA ALA A 92 -16.20 -13.43 3.50
C ALA A 92 -15.67 -12.32 4.42
N ASP A 93 -14.34 -12.21 4.53
CA ASP A 93 -13.64 -11.14 5.22
C ASP A 93 -12.48 -10.66 4.34
N PRO A 94 -12.69 -9.68 3.44
CA PRO A 94 -11.63 -9.20 2.57
C PRO A 94 -10.63 -8.29 3.30
N VAL A 95 -11.02 -7.74 4.45
CA VAL A 95 -10.18 -6.81 5.22
C VAL A 95 -9.02 -7.58 5.85
N GLY A 96 -9.33 -8.71 6.50
CA GLY A 96 -8.37 -9.53 7.23
C GLY A 96 -8.09 -8.99 8.64
N PRO A 97 -7.88 -9.87 9.63
CA PRO A 97 -7.92 -9.51 11.05
C PRO A 97 -6.81 -8.54 11.49
N GLU A 98 -5.59 -8.67 10.94
CA GLU A 98 -4.43 -7.86 11.35
C GLU A 98 -4.23 -6.59 10.51
N ASN A 99 -5.12 -6.33 9.55
CA ASN A 99 -4.84 -5.37 8.49
C ASN A 99 -4.82 -3.92 8.97
N ASP A 100 -5.80 -3.52 9.79
CA ASP A 100 -5.92 -2.13 10.28
C ASP A 100 -4.77 -1.77 11.21
N ALA A 101 -4.40 -2.69 12.09
CA ALA A 101 -3.25 -2.55 12.98
C ALA A 101 -1.94 -2.44 12.19
N THR A 102 -1.74 -3.31 11.19
CA THR A 102 -0.54 -3.26 10.32
C THR A 102 -0.47 -1.94 9.56
N ILE A 103 -1.58 -1.44 9.01
CA ILE A 103 -1.59 -0.17 8.27
C ILE A 103 -1.29 1.02 9.20
N ALA A 104 -1.85 1.04 10.42
CA ALA A 104 -1.56 2.08 11.40
C ALA A 104 -0.07 2.08 11.81
N GLU A 105 0.51 0.90 12.02
CA GLU A 105 1.94 0.74 12.32
C GLU A 105 2.80 1.31 11.19
N PHE A 106 2.54 0.91 9.94
CA PHE A 106 3.31 1.39 8.79
C PHE A 106 3.08 2.88 8.50
N ALA A 107 1.93 3.43 8.85
CA ALA A 107 1.66 4.87 8.75
C ALA A 107 2.58 5.66 9.69
N LEU A 108 2.85 5.16 10.89
CA LEU A 108 3.79 5.78 11.84
C LEU A 108 5.26 5.55 11.43
N TRP A 109 5.55 4.42 10.79
CA TRP A 109 6.89 4.11 10.26
C TRP A 109 7.31 5.00 9.10
N ALA A 110 6.37 5.42 8.25
CA ALA A 110 6.66 6.15 7.01
C ALA A 110 6.88 7.65 7.20
N ASP A 111 7.76 8.23 6.38
CA ASP A 111 7.95 9.68 6.28
C ASP A 111 6.96 10.32 5.30
N GLN A 112 6.38 9.53 4.39
CA GLN A 112 5.33 10.00 3.47
C GLN A 112 4.34 8.87 3.15
N ILE A 113 3.05 9.14 3.37
CA ILE A 113 1.95 8.21 3.11
C ILE A 113 1.26 8.59 1.80
N VAL A 114 1.26 7.71 0.81
CA VAL A 114 0.58 7.87 -0.48
C VAL A 114 -0.64 6.95 -0.53
N CYS A 115 -1.82 7.54 -0.45
CA CYS A 115 -3.09 6.85 -0.62
C CYS A 115 -3.35 6.57 -2.11
N ALA A 116 -3.81 5.36 -2.45
CA ALA A 116 -3.87 4.90 -3.84
C ALA A 116 -4.86 3.74 -4.11
N TRP A 117 -5.92 3.58 -3.32
CA TRP A 117 -6.84 2.43 -3.39
C TRP A 117 -7.91 2.50 -4.50
N GLY A 118 -8.06 3.62 -5.21
CA GLY A 118 -9.02 3.76 -6.30
C GLY A 118 -10.48 3.72 -5.87
N THR A 119 -11.39 3.72 -6.85
CA THR A 119 -12.85 3.79 -6.62
C THR A 119 -13.42 2.54 -5.95
N HIS A 120 -12.74 1.40 -6.07
CA HIS A 120 -13.14 0.16 -5.38
C HIS A 120 -13.04 0.26 -3.85
N GLY A 121 -12.35 1.27 -3.31
CA GLY A 121 -12.40 1.57 -1.88
C GLY A 121 -13.80 1.93 -1.37
N ALA A 122 -14.77 2.24 -2.24
CA ALA A 122 -16.16 2.42 -1.83
C ALA A 122 -16.81 1.14 -1.27
N HIS A 123 -16.28 -0.04 -1.63
CA HIS A 123 -16.78 -1.31 -1.11
C HIS A 123 -16.64 -1.34 0.43
N LEU A 124 -17.72 -1.71 1.14
CA LEU A 124 -17.80 -1.72 2.60
C LEU A 124 -17.43 -0.37 3.27
N ASN A 125 -17.56 0.74 2.52
CA ASN A 125 -17.08 2.06 2.94
C ASN A 125 -15.59 2.07 3.35
N ARG A 126 -14.81 1.13 2.80
CA ARG A 126 -13.48 0.83 3.32
C ARG A 126 -12.50 1.97 3.15
N GLY A 127 -12.54 2.67 2.02
CA GLY A 127 -11.69 3.81 1.73
C GLY A 127 -11.90 4.96 2.70
N ALA A 128 -13.16 5.28 3.05
CA ALA A 128 -13.46 6.34 4.02
C ALA A 128 -13.05 5.94 5.44
N ASN A 129 -13.26 4.68 5.82
CA ASN A 129 -12.78 4.16 7.12
C ASN A 129 -11.24 4.21 7.20
N MET A 130 -10.55 3.82 6.12
CA MET A 130 -9.10 3.86 6.05
C MET A 130 -8.57 5.29 6.11
N GLU A 131 -9.17 6.22 5.38
CA GLU A 131 -8.79 7.64 5.46
C GLU A 131 -8.92 8.15 6.90
N ARG A 132 -10.02 7.85 7.59
CA ARG A 132 -10.21 8.24 9.00
C ARG A 132 -9.13 7.64 9.91
N LEU A 133 -8.81 6.36 9.74
CA LEU A 133 -7.76 5.67 10.49
C LEU A 133 -6.40 6.35 10.26
N LEU A 134 -6.03 6.59 9.00
CA LEU A 134 -4.77 7.22 8.66
C LEU A 134 -4.69 8.65 9.20
N ARG A 135 -5.78 9.44 9.12
CA ARG A 135 -5.82 10.80 9.68
C ARG A 135 -5.68 10.81 11.21
N HIS A 136 -6.20 9.79 11.91
CA HIS A 136 -6.01 9.66 13.37
C HIS A 136 -4.55 9.46 13.79
N THR A 137 -3.66 9.05 12.87
CA THR A 137 -2.22 8.97 13.16
C THR A 137 -1.54 10.34 13.23
N GLY A 138 -2.23 11.42 12.83
CA GLY A 138 -1.68 12.79 12.76
C GLY A 138 -0.69 13.01 11.61
N ARG A 139 -0.52 12.03 10.72
CA ARG A 139 0.37 12.12 9.56
C ARG A 139 -0.32 12.77 8.36
N ASP A 140 0.46 13.52 7.59
CA ASP A 140 0.03 14.03 6.30
C ASP A 140 -0.23 12.90 5.30
N LEU A 141 -1.37 12.98 4.62
CA LEU A 141 -1.75 12.03 3.58
C LEU A 141 -1.50 12.67 2.22
N PHE A 142 -0.96 11.89 1.29
CA PHE A 142 -0.71 12.32 -0.07
C PHE A 142 -1.48 11.44 -1.06
N HIS A 143 -1.70 11.94 -2.28
CA HIS A 143 -2.30 11.18 -3.37
C HIS A 143 -1.62 11.48 -4.71
N LEU A 144 -1.83 10.59 -5.69
CA LEU A 144 -1.40 10.81 -7.09
C LEU A 144 -2.52 11.42 -7.96
N GLY A 145 -3.51 12.02 -7.32
CA GLY A 145 -4.71 12.60 -7.91
C GLY A 145 -5.96 11.89 -7.40
N LEU A 146 -7.09 12.59 -7.43
CA LEU A 146 -8.38 12.09 -6.97
C LEU A 146 -9.30 11.79 -8.15
N SER A 147 -10.16 10.78 -8.01
CA SER A 147 -11.28 10.54 -8.91
C SER A 147 -12.37 11.60 -8.71
N LYS A 148 -13.38 11.65 -9.60
CA LYS A 148 -14.53 12.57 -9.45
C LYS A 148 -15.27 12.40 -8.12
N ALA A 149 -15.25 11.19 -7.56
CA ALA A 149 -15.86 10.87 -6.27
C ALA A 149 -14.88 11.00 -5.09
N GLY A 150 -13.72 11.64 -5.27
CA GLY A 150 -12.75 11.89 -4.20
C GLY A 150 -11.85 10.71 -3.84
N HIS A 151 -11.96 9.54 -4.50
CA HIS A 151 -11.06 8.41 -4.22
C HIS A 151 -9.65 8.64 -4.78
N PRO A 152 -8.57 8.31 -4.03
CA PRO A 152 -7.20 8.43 -4.50
C PRO A 152 -6.92 7.44 -5.64
N LYS A 153 -6.40 7.95 -6.76
CA LYS A 153 -6.19 7.15 -7.97
C LYS A 153 -5.11 6.08 -7.76
N HIS A 154 -5.34 4.92 -8.38
CA HIS A 154 -4.40 3.80 -8.36
C HIS A 154 -3.14 4.13 -9.20
N PRO A 155 -1.92 3.78 -8.73
CA PRO A 155 -0.67 4.24 -9.34
C PRO A 155 -0.37 3.62 -10.72
N LEU A 156 -1.02 2.51 -11.07
CA LEU A 156 -0.73 1.73 -12.28
C LEU A 156 -0.73 2.57 -13.57
N TYR A 157 -1.63 3.55 -13.66
CA TYR A 157 -1.82 4.36 -14.87
C TYR A 157 -1.48 5.84 -14.67
N ILE A 158 -0.82 6.21 -13.57
CA ILE A 158 -0.45 7.61 -13.31
C ILE A 158 0.99 7.86 -13.73
N ALA A 159 1.22 8.85 -14.60
CA ALA A 159 2.54 9.22 -15.12
C ALA A 159 3.57 9.45 -14.00
N TYR A 160 4.85 9.16 -14.27
CA TYR A 160 5.93 9.35 -13.29
C TYR A 160 6.21 10.83 -12.98
N THR A 161 5.88 11.74 -13.91
CA THR A 161 5.98 13.18 -13.73
C THR A 161 5.01 13.73 -12.69
N GLN A 162 3.87 13.07 -12.47
CA GLN A 162 2.95 13.41 -11.38
C GLN A 162 3.65 13.09 -10.05
N LYS A 163 3.82 14.10 -9.20
CA LYS A 163 4.33 13.92 -7.84
C LYS A 163 3.16 13.67 -6.87
N PRO A 164 3.38 13.02 -5.71
CA PRO A 164 2.39 12.99 -4.65
C PRO A 164 2.03 14.42 -4.22
N GLU A 165 0.74 14.69 -4.12
CA GLU A 165 0.17 15.97 -3.67
C GLU A 165 -0.46 15.78 -2.30
N LEU A 166 -0.34 16.78 -1.43
CA LEU A 166 -0.97 16.75 -0.11
C LEU A 166 -2.49 16.62 -0.26
N TRP A 167 -3.10 15.71 0.49
CA TRP A 167 -4.53 15.49 0.56
C TRP A 167 -5.10 16.23 1.78
N PRO A 168 -5.61 17.47 1.58
CA PRO A 168 -6.05 18.31 2.70
C PRO A 168 -7.12 17.63 3.54
N GLN A 169 -7.17 17.99 4.82
CA GLN A 169 -8.33 17.71 5.65
C GLN A 169 -9.51 18.52 5.11
N THR A 170 -10.63 17.85 4.87
CA THR A 170 -11.92 18.47 4.57
C THR A 170 -12.70 18.72 5.85
#